data_AF-A0A6N7ZI00-F1
#
_entry.id   AF-A0A6N7ZI00-F1
#
_cell.length_a   1.000
_cell.length_b   1.000
_cell.length_c   1.000
_cell.angle_alpha   90.00
_cell.angle_beta   90.00
_cell.angle_gamma   90.00
#
_symmetry.space_group_name_H-M   'P 1'
#
loop_
_entity.id
_entity.type
_entity.pdbx_description
1 polymer ?
#
loop_
_entity_poly.entity_id
_entity_poly.type
_entity_poly.pdbx_seq_one_letter_code
_entity_poly.pdbx_strand_id
1 'polypeptide(L)'
;MIPSRTRPPRRRATALVVALTAAATLTACSTAGPDAEPSTAPPSASTATDATEEPTEDPTEEPTEATDPLADRPTEPPAQAVDAGTVAAGAPATASGTGSAAVTFVRDGEFAVVVHLDCGDCAGTRAFMAPTEVTPYPGTLGEATGSYLMDVFEDSDPQQSIWLETPGDWSVRLESWNDLPPVTGAQQGTGSTVLRLDGTATSAEVSWTPAGPGDSFQGRYFGVTREASRMFGDSEAFTETFDLVLPGVLAVKTAGAWSVTPQG
;
A
#
# COMPACT_ATOMS: atom_id res chain seq x y z
N MET A 1 36.95 -18.71 32.89
CA MET A 1 37.28 -20.13 32.61
C MET A 1 36.28 -20.61 31.55
N ILE A 2 36.72 -20.92 30.33
CA ILE A 2 35.83 -21.05 29.15
C ILE A 2 35.97 -22.46 28.55
N PRO A 3 34.87 -23.24 28.39
CA PRO A 3 34.90 -24.57 27.79
C PRO A 3 34.71 -24.51 26.26
N SER A 4 35.80 -24.28 25.52
CA SER A 4 35.79 -24.37 24.06
C SER A 4 35.46 -25.79 23.57
N ARG A 5 34.42 -25.98 22.74
CA ARG A 5 34.09 -27.26 22.10
C ARG A 5 33.74 -27.14 20.61
N THR A 6 34.80 -27.18 19.80
CA THR A 6 34.90 -27.91 18.51
C THR A 6 33.62 -28.17 17.70
N ARG A 7 33.48 -27.50 16.55
CA ARG A 7 32.64 -27.97 15.42
C ARG A 7 33.15 -29.31 14.85
N PRO A 8 32.28 -30.26 14.47
CA PRO A 8 32.65 -31.39 13.63
C PRO A 8 32.74 -30.99 12.13
N PRO A 9 33.61 -31.61 11.32
CA PRO A 9 33.76 -31.26 9.90
C PRO A 9 33.01 -32.18 8.92
N ARG A 10 32.55 -31.60 7.81
CA ARG A 10 32.38 -32.16 6.45
C ARG A 10 31.78 -33.57 6.28
N ARG A 11 30.72 -33.62 5.45
CA ARG A 11 30.66 -34.60 4.34
C ARG A 11 30.56 -33.87 3.00
N ARG A 12 31.09 -34.50 1.94
CA ARG A 12 31.01 -34.07 0.53
C ARG A 12 30.14 -35.08 -0.22
N ALA A 13 29.25 -34.62 -1.09
CA ALA A 13 28.77 -35.29 -2.31
C ALA A 13 27.72 -34.39 -3.00
N THR A 14 27.46 -34.41 -4.32
CA THR A 14 28.30 -34.63 -5.52
C THR A 14 27.56 -33.92 -6.67
N ALA A 15 28.25 -33.41 -7.69
CA ALA A 15 27.61 -32.70 -8.81
C ALA A 15 26.83 -33.63 -9.76
N LEU A 16 25.89 -33.05 -10.54
CA LEU A 16 25.42 -33.58 -11.82
C LEU A 16 25.25 -32.43 -12.83
N VAL A 17 25.34 -32.72 -14.14
CA VAL A 17 25.41 -31.73 -15.23
C VAL A 17 24.61 -32.19 -16.46
N VAL A 18 23.64 -31.37 -16.91
CA VAL A 18 22.96 -31.37 -18.25
C VAL A 18 22.42 -29.92 -18.46
N ALA A 19 22.57 -29.14 -19.54
CA ALA A 19 23.23 -29.20 -20.87
C ALA A 19 22.35 -29.42 -22.13
N LEU A 20 22.37 -28.44 -23.04
CA LEU A 20 21.68 -28.34 -24.36
C LEU A 20 20.14 -28.27 -24.30
N THR A 21 19.36 -27.77 -25.29
CA THR A 21 19.54 -27.25 -26.69
C THR A 21 18.82 -25.88 -26.84
N ALA A 22 19.20 -24.91 -27.69
CA ALA A 22 19.05 -24.80 -29.16
C ALA A 22 17.58 -24.97 -29.67
N ALA A 23 17.05 -24.24 -30.67
CA ALA A 23 17.62 -23.24 -31.62
C ALA A 23 16.53 -22.22 -32.10
N ALA A 24 16.87 -21.36 -33.07
CA ALA A 24 15.98 -20.33 -33.64
C ALA A 24 15.29 -20.75 -34.95
N THR A 25 14.23 -20.01 -35.35
CA THR A 25 13.83 -19.82 -36.78
C THR A 25 13.21 -18.44 -37.02
N LEU A 26 13.51 -17.85 -38.18
CA LEU A 26 12.83 -16.68 -38.73
C LEU A 26 11.75 -17.11 -39.73
N THR A 27 10.68 -16.31 -39.85
CA THR A 27 9.76 -16.25 -41.00
C THR A 27 9.43 -14.78 -41.29
N ALA A 28 9.00 -14.47 -42.53
CA ALA A 28 8.85 -13.09 -43.00
C ALA A 28 7.90 -12.98 -44.22
N CYS A 29 7.59 -11.73 -44.59
CA CYS A 29 6.96 -11.28 -45.84
C CYS A 29 5.45 -11.58 -46.02
N SER A 30 4.71 -10.97 -46.96
CA SER A 30 4.64 -9.58 -47.52
C SER A 30 3.79 -9.60 -48.80
N THR A 31 2.72 -8.79 -48.88
CA THR A 31 2.05 -8.30 -50.12
C THR A 31 1.00 -7.25 -49.69
N ALA A 32 0.78 -6.06 -50.29
CA ALA A 32 1.09 -5.45 -51.59
C ALA A 32 0.15 -5.82 -52.76
N GLY A 33 -0.70 -4.87 -53.17
CA GLY A 33 -1.60 -4.89 -54.34
C GLY A 33 -2.47 -3.60 -54.40
N PRO A 34 -2.72 -2.95 -55.56
CA PRO A 34 -3.27 -1.58 -55.63
C PRO A 34 -4.58 -1.46 -56.46
N ASP A 35 -4.77 -0.28 -57.10
CA ASP A 35 -5.77 0.10 -58.12
C ASP A 35 -7.19 0.51 -57.62
N ALA A 36 -7.82 1.59 -58.13
CA ALA A 36 -7.33 2.69 -58.97
C ALA A 36 -8.21 3.97 -58.87
N GLU A 37 -7.60 5.12 -59.13
CA GLU A 37 -8.23 6.42 -59.48
C GLU A 37 -8.67 6.43 -60.97
N PRO A 38 -9.54 7.35 -61.50
CA PRO A 38 -9.20 8.80 -61.54
C PRO A 38 -10.34 9.86 -61.67
N SER A 39 -9.96 11.14 -61.46
CA SER A 39 -10.56 12.36 -62.05
C SER A 39 -11.97 12.78 -61.55
N THR A 40 -12.38 14.07 -61.49
CA THR A 40 -11.93 15.30 -62.18
C THR A 40 -12.19 16.55 -61.32
N ALA A 41 -11.48 17.67 -61.55
CA ALA A 41 -11.74 18.99 -60.97
C ALA A 41 -11.28 20.13 -61.92
N PRO A 42 -11.57 21.43 -61.68
CA PRO A 42 -12.61 22.07 -60.85
C PRO A 42 -13.57 22.94 -61.75
N PRO A 43 -14.32 23.93 -61.22
CA PRO A 43 -13.73 25.28 -61.02
C PRO A 43 -14.19 26.01 -59.74
N SER A 44 -13.49 27.10 -59.40
CA SER A 44 -13.71 27.90 -58.18
C SER A 44 -14.87 28.90 -58.29
N ALA A 45 -15.52 29.20 -57.16
CA ALA A 45 -16.26 30.44 -56.93
C ALA A 45 -16.11 30.84 -55.45
N SER A 46 -15.79 32.11 -55.19
CA SER A 46 -15.57 32.64 -53.83
C SER A 46 -16.78 33.39 -53.31
N THR A 47 -17.15 33.16 -52.05
CA THR A 47 -17.71 34.17 -51.16
C THR A 47 -17.36 33.81 -49.72
N ALA A 48 -16.56 34.65 -49.07
CA ALA A 48 -16.47 34.63 -47.61
C ALA A 48 -17.69 35.34 -47.04
N THR A 49 -18.27 34.78 -45.97
CA THR A 49 -19.21 35.48 -45.11
C THR A 49 -18.56 35.61 -43.76
N ASP A 50 -18.34 36.84 -43.32
CA ASP A 50 -17.69 37.15 -42.06
C ASP A 50 -18.64 36.80 -40.90
N ALA A 51 -18.25 35.82 -40.09
CA ALA A 51 -18.96 35.40 -38.90
C ALA A 51 -18.01 35.61 -37.72
N THR A 52 -18.15 36.76 -37.06
CA THR A 52 -17.40 37.07 -35.84
C THR A 52 -17.93 36.18 -34.72
N GLU A 53 -17.28 35.05 -34.49
CA GLU A 53 -17.44 34.28 -33.26
C GLU A 53 -16.87 35.11 -32.11
N GLU A 54 -17.73 35.50 -31.16
CA GLU A 54 -17.26 36.03 -29.88
C GLU A 54 -16.53 34.88 -29.16
N PRO A 55 -15.31 35.10 -28.63
CA PRO A 55 -14.62 34.06 -27.90
C PRO A 55 -15.38 33.80 -26.59
N THR A 56 -16.02 32.64 -26.49
CA THR A 56 -16.46 32.10 -25.20
C THR A 56 -15.24 32.04 -24.29
N GLU A 57 -15.26 32.81 -23.20
CA GLU A 57 -14.23 32.70 -22.17
C GLU A 57 -14.36 31.31 -21.54
N ASP A 58 -13.38 30.43 -21.81
CA ASP A 58 -13.25 29.17 -21.08
C ASP A 58 -13.21 29.50 -19.57
N PRO A 59 -14.04 28.85 -18.74
CA PRO A 59 -13.99 29.07 -17.31
C PRO A 59 -12.60 28.66 -16.83
N THR A 60 -11.81 29.65 -16.43
CA THR A 60 -10.48 29.39 -15.86
C THR A 60 -10.70 28.65 -14.56
N GLU A 61 -10.45 27.34 -14.57
CA GLU A 61 -10.45 26.52 -13.36
C GLU A 61 -9.40 27.13 -12.42
N GLU A 62 -9.87 27.72 -11.30
CA GLU A 62 -8.96 28.17 -10.26
C GLU A 62 -8.15 26.95 -9.81
N PRO A 63 -6.80 27.03 -9.76
CA PRO A 63 -5.99 25.89 -9.37
C PRO A 63 -6.39 25.42 -7.96
N THR A 64 -7.07 24.28 -7.88
CA THR A 64 -7.41 23.65 -6.60
C THR A 64 -6.13 23.50 -5.79
N GLU A 65 -6.02 24.21 -4.67
CA GLU A 65 -4.81 24.19 -3.85
C GLU A 65 -4.54 22.74 -3.44
N ALA A 66 -3.42 22.19 -3.93
CA ALA A 66 -3.01 20.83 -3.63
C ALA A 66 -2.60 20.75 -2.15
N THR A 67 -3.56 20.40 -1.29
CA THR A 67 -3.37 20.29 0.16
C THR A 67 -2.23 19.31 0.44
N ASP A 68 -1.14 19.81 1.02
CA ASP A 68 0.02 18.98 1.35
C ASP A 68 -0.41 17.94 2.42
N PRO A 69 -0.40 16.63 2.11
CA PRO A 69 -0.83 15.60 3.05
C PRO A 69 0.14 15.42 4.23
N LEU A 70 1.25 16.16 4.28
CA LEU A 70 2.17 16.24 5.41
C LEU A 70 1.97 17.49 6.29
N ALA A 71 1.18 18.48 5.87
CA ALA A 71 1.07 19.78 6.55
C ALA A 71 0.65 19.68 8.02
N ASP A 72 -0.34 18.82 8.33
CA ASP A 72 -0.86 18.64 9.68
C ASP A 72 -0.13 17.54 10.50
N ARG A 73 1.05 17.09 10.04
CA ARG A 73 1.89 16.11 10.74
C ARG A 73 2.79 16.82 11.77
N PRO A 74 2.84 16.36 13.03
CA PRO A 74 3.78 16.91 14.01
C PRO A 74 5.24 16.78 13.53
N THR A 75 6.04 17.81 13.79
CA THR A 75 7.48 17.85 13.48
C THR A 75 8.37 17.45 14.65
N GLU A 76 7.86 17.52 15.88
CA GLU A 76 8.54 17.13 17.12
C GLU A 76 7.77 15.98 17.80
N PRO A 77 8.47 15.02 18.46
CA PRO A 77 7.81 13.91 19.13
C PRO A 77 7.01 14.39 20.36
N PRO A 78 5.86 13.75 20.67
CA PRO A 78 5.18 13.96 21.94
C PRO A 78 6.10 13.78 23.15
N ALA A 79 5.99 14.66 24.14
CA ALA A 79 6.92 14.73 25.28
C ALA A 79 6.92 13.48 26.18
N GLN A 80 5.86 12.65 26.12
CA GLN A 80 5.79 11.35 26.77
C GLN A 80 6.30 10.26 25.82
N ALA A 81 7.43 9.64 26.14
CA ALA A 81 7.90 8.44 25.46
C ALA A 81 7.40 7.17 26.18
N VAL A 82 6.96 6.16 25.44
CA VAL A 82 6.56 4.84 25.96
C VAL A 82 7.27 3.76 25.14
N ASP A 83 8.15 3.00 25.78
CA ASP A 83 8.81 1.87 25.13
C ASP A 83 7.93 0.62 25.17
N ALA A 84 7.58 0.09 24.00
CA ALA A 84 6.91 -1.21 23.87
C ALA A 84 7.91 -2.37 23.87
N GLY A 85 9.20 -2.11 23.66
CA GLY A 85 10.26 -3.11 23.59
C GLY A 85 10.44 -3.73 22.20
N THR A 86 10.88 -5.00 22.17
CA THR A 86 11.24 -5.71 20.93
C THR A 86 10.06 -6.50 20.37
N VAL A 87 9.83 -6.36 19.06
CA VAL A 87 8.88 -7.17 18.26
C VAL A 87 9.69 -8.21 17.47
N ALA A 88 9.40 -9.49 17.66
CA ALA A 88 9.99 -10.58 16.87
C ALA A 88 8.89 -11.55 16.38
N ALA A 89 9.21 -12.40 15.40
CA ALA A 89 8.26 -13.41 14.92
C ALA A 89 7.85 -14.38 16.06
N GLY A 90 6.55 -14.52 16.29
CA GLY A 90 5.97 -15.26 17.41
C GLY A 90 6.08 -14.56 18.77
N ALA A 91 6.58 -13.32 18.82
CA ALA A 91 6.78 -12.54 20.05
C ALA A 91 6.29 -11.09 19.85
N PRO A 92 4.97 -10.85 19.96
CA PRO A 92 4.39 -9.51 19.85
C PRO A 92 4.74 -8.64 21.07
N ALA A 93 4.84 -7.33 20.85
CA ALA A 93 5.01 -6.33 21.90
C ALA A 93 3.68 -5.61 22.18
N THR A 94 3.55 -5.01 23.37
CA THR A 94 2.35 -4.24 23.75
C THR A 94 2.71 -3.04 24.62
N ALA A 95 2.10 -1.89 24.33
CA ALA A 95 2.16 -0.69 25.15
C ALA A 95 0.75 -0.16 25.44
N SER A 96 0.60 0.61 26.51
CA SER A 96 -0.63 1.34 26.83
C SER A 96 -0.31 2.61 27.61
N GLY A 97 -1.22 3.57 27.57
CA GLY A 97 -1.06 4.84 28.28
C GLY A 97 -2.30 5.72 28.16
N THR A 98 -2.13 6.96 28.59
CA THR A 98 -3.14 8.03 28.50
C THR A 98 -2.48 9.26 27.89
N GLY A 99 -3.19 9.98 27.04
CA GLY A 99 -2.70 11.20 26.40
C GLY A 99 -1.69 10.95 25.26
N SER A 100 -1.31 12.03 24.58
CA SER A 100 -0.36 12.01 23.46
C SER A 100 1.02 11.46 23.85
N ALA A 101 1.53 10.51 23.07
CA ALA A 101 2.77 9.80 23.36
C ALA A 101 3.54 9.36 22.11
N ALA A 102 4.87 9.35 22.19
CA ALA A 102 5.75 8.66 21.26
C ALA A 102 5.94 7.21 21.73
N VAL A 103 5.26 6.26 21.09
CA VAL A 103 5.48 4.83 21.31
C VAL A 103 6.72 4.41 20.52
N THR A 104 7.70 3.79 21.15
CA THR A 104 8.91 3.26 20.50
C THR A 104 8.94 1.75 20.52
N PHE A 105 9.53 1.13 19.51
CA PHE A 105 9.80 -0.31 19.49
C PHE A 105 11.03 -0.65 18.64
N VAL A 106 11.53 -1.88 18.79
CA VAL A 106 12.61 -2.42 17.96
C VAL A 106 12.14 -3.67 17.21
N ARG A 107 12.23 -3.67 15.88
CA ARG A 107 12.03 -4.86 15.03
C ARG A 107 13.23 -5.79 15.13
N ASP A 108 13.01 -7.05 15.49
CA ASP A 108 14.00 -8.14 15.45
C ASP A 108 13.61 -9.16 14.36
N GLY A 109 13.98 -8.87 13.12
CA GLY A 109 13.79 -9.73 11.95
C GLY A 109 13.42 -8.99 10.66
N GLU A 110 13.46 -9.69 9.54
CA GLU A 110 13.13 -9.18 8.21
C GLU A 110 11.61 -9.30 7.96
N PHE A 111 10.83 -8.32 8.43
CA PHE A 111 9.38 -8.26 8.23
C PHE A 111 8.79 -6.85 8.39
N ALA A 112 7.59 -6.64 7.85
CA ALA A 112 6.79 -5.46 8.18
C ALA A 112 6.02 -5.70 9.50
N VAL A 113 5.86 -4.63 10.28
CA VAL A 113 5.24 -4.68 11.62
C VAL A 113 3.78 -4.25 11.52
N VAL A 114 2.88 -5.07 12.07
CA VAL A 114 1.46 -4.73 12.17
C VAL A 114 1.21 -4.03 13.49
N VAL A 115 0.69 -2.81 13.41
CA VAL A 115 0.30 -1.96 14.53
C VAL A 115 -1.19 -2.07 14.70
N HIS A 116 -1.65 -2.73 15.74
CA HIS A 116 -3.04 -2.69 16.18
C HIS A 116 -3.16 -1.56 17.21
N LEU A 117 -3.88 -0.50 16.88
CA LEU A 117 -4.20 0.59 17.79
C LEU A 117 -5.62 0.42 18.29
N ASP A 118 -5.82 0.53 19.59
CA ASP A 118 -7.13 0.75 20.19
C ASP A 118 -7.11 2.02 21.04
N CYS A 119 -7.93 3.00 20.67
CA CYS A 119 -8.07 4.28 21.36
C CYS A 119 -9.32 4.36 22.25
N GLY A 120 -10.17 3.32 22.31
CA GLY A 120 -11.37 3.30 23.15
C GLY A 120 -12.42 4.33 22.74
N ASP A 121 -12.25 5.59 23.17
CA ASP A 121 -12.89 6.76 22.58
C ASP A 121 -11.87 7.50 21.69
N CYS A 122 -11.96 7.25 20.39
CA CYS A 122 -11.04 7.80 19.41
C CYS A 122 -11.34 9.27 19.01
N ALA A 123 -12.30 9.95 19.66
CA ALA A 123 -12.61 11.34 19.36
C ALA A 123 -11.38 12.27 19.49
N GLY A 124 -10.92 12.82 18.37
CA GLY A 124 -9.70 13.64 18.32
C GLY A 124 -8.39 12.87 18.48
N THR A 125 -8.40 11.54 18.29
CA THR A 125 -7.18 10.73 18.20
C THR A 125 -6.59 10.81 16.80
N ARG A 126 -5.28 11.00 16.70
CA ARG A 126 -4.51 11.01 15.43
C ARG A 126 -3.24 10.19 15.63
N ALA A 127 -3.05 9.15 14.84
CA ALA A 127 -1.83 8.34 14.87
C ALA A 127 -0.93 8.68 13.66
N PHE A 128 0.39 8.65 13.87
CA PHE A 128 1.41 8.86 12.84
C PHE A 128 2.55 7.86 13.00
N MET A 129 3.26 7.55 11.93
CA MET A 129 4.64 7.09 12.06
C MET A 129 5.53 8.29 12.37
N ALA A 130 6.62 8.10 13.13
CA ALA A 130 7.61 9.15 13.32
C ALA A 130 8.19 9.64 11.96
N PRO A 131 8.58 10.92 11.83
CA PRO A 131 9.23 11.44 10.63
C PRO A 131 10.52 10.70 10.29
N THR A 132 10.55 10.09 9.11
CA THR A 132 11.72 9.49 8.46
C THR A 132 11.90 10.10 7.08
N GLU A 133 13.12 10.11 6.56
CA GLU A 133 13.44 10.63 5.20
C GLU A 133 12.59 9.94 4.10
N VAL A 134 12.19 8.69 4.32
CA VAL A 134 11.23 7.96 3.50
C VAL A 134 10.09 7.45 4.38
N THR A 135 9.06 8.29 4.56
CA THR A 135 7.83 7.91 5.28
C THR A 135 6.88 7.18 4.30
N PRO A 136 6.57 5.87 4.47
CA PRO A 136 5.77 5.15 3.47
C PRO A 136 4.33 5.63 3.32
N TYR A 137 3.71 6.23 4.35
CA TYR A 137 2.37 6.80 4.30
C TYR A 137 2.46 8.32 4.52
N PRO A 138 2.06 9.15 3.55
CA PRO A 138 1.83 10.57 3.82
C PRO A 138 0.61 10.73 4.73
N GLY A 139 0.72 11.66 5.70
CA GLY A 139 -0.33 11.98 6.67
C GLY A 139 -0.41 11.02 7.86
N THR A 140 -1.61 10.93 8.43
CA THR A 140 -1.94 10.03 9.55
C THR A 140 -1.84 8.56 9.14
N LEU A 141 -1.57 7.67 10.10
CA LEU A 141 -1.92 6.26 9.99
C LEU A 141 -3.44 6.11 9.99
N GLY A 142 -4.11 6.71 10.97
CA GLY A 142 -5.56 6.84 11.05
C GLY A 142 -6.02 7.63 12.27
N GLU A 143 -7.34 7.75 12.43
CA GLU A 143 -8.02 8.52 13.49
C GLU A 143 -8.92 7.65 14.37
N ALA A 144 -8.77 6.32 14.30
CA ALA A 144 -9.66 5.35 14.93
C ALA A 144 -8.94 4.05 15.34
N THR A 145 -9.60 3.22 16.14
CA THR A 145 -9.20 1.84 16.43
C THR A 145 -9.15 1.03 15.13
N GLY A 146 -8.06 0.31 14.89
CA GLY A 146 -7.80 -0.37 13.62
C GLY A 146 -6.43 -1.06 13.60
N SER A 147 -6.03 -1.56 12.43
CA SER A 147 -4.67 -2.06 12.23
C SER A 147 -3.98 -1.48 10.99
N TYR A 148 -2.69 -1.22 11.14
CA TYR A 148 -1.86 -0.47 10.20
C TYR A 148 -0.55 -1.20 9.96
N LEU A 149 -0.03 -1.15 8.73
CA LEU A 149 1.26 -1.79 8.40
C LEU A 149 2.38 -0.76 8.41
N MET A 150 3.38 -0.97 9.25
CA MET A 150 4.62 -0.19 9.32
C MET A 150 5.81 -0.99 8.77
N ASP A 151 6.94 -0.28 8.56
CA ASP A 151 8.25 -0.91 8.38
C ASP A 151 8.37 -1.81 7.14
N VAL A 152 7.69 -1.41 6.06
CA VAL A 152 7.52 -2.16 4.79
C VAL A 152 8.73 -2.13 3.85
N PHE A 153 9.89 -1.64 4.30
CA PHE A 153 11.11 -1.57 3.50
C PHE A 153 12.18 -2.50 4.10
N GLU A 154 13.07 -2.98 3.23
CA GLU A 154 14.13 -3.94 3.60
C GLU A 154 15.28 -3.24 4.36
N ASP A 155 15.58 -1.98 4.00
CA ASP A 155 16.68 -1.18 4.56
C ASP A 155 16.25 -0.19 5.67
N SER A 156 15.03 -0.29 6.21
CA SER A 156 14.55 0.62 7.25
C SER A 156 15.16 0.35 8.64
N ASP A 157 15.40 1.43 9.41
CA ASP A 157 15.97 1.35 10.76
C ASP A 157 15.13 0.42 11.65
N PRO A 158 15.72 -0.63 12.25
CA PRO A 158 15.01 -1.51 13.18
C PRO A 158 14.39 -0.78 14.37
N GLN A 159 14.89 0.39 14.77
CA GLN A 159 14.26 1.23 15.79
C GLN A 159 13.17 2.11 15.14
N GLN A 160 11.91 1.83 15.49
CA GLN A 160 10.74 2.49 14.93
C GLN A 160 9.94 3.23 16.02
N SER A 161 9.08 4.17 15.59
CA SER A 161 8.19 4.87 16.51
C SER A 161 6.87 5.29 15.86
N ILE A 162 5.81 5.22 16.66
CA ILE A 162 4.46 5.71 16.38
C ILE A 162 4.24 6.93 17.28
N TRP A 163 3.76 8.04 16.71
CA TRP A 163 3.35 9.19 17.50
C TRP A 163 1.83 9.20 17.57
N LEU A 164 1.30 9.16 18.79
CA LEU A 164 -0.12 9.26 19.09
C LEU A 164 -0.39 10.67 19.60
N GLU A 165 -1.34 11.35 19.00
CA GLU A 165 -2.03 12.50 19.58
C GLU A 165 -3.40 12.03 20.03
N THR A 166 -3.74 12.15 21.32
CA THR A 166 -5.06 11.76 21.83
C THR A 166 -5.33 12.39 23.20
N PRO A 167 -6.59 12.74 23.53
CA PRO A 167 -6.98 13.11 24.89
C PRO A 167 -7.23 11.90 25.80
N GLY A 168 -7.37 10.69 25.24
CA GLY A 168 -7.90 9.50 25.93
C GLY A 168 -6.85 8.48 26.39
N ASP A 169 -7.36 7.37 26.91
CA ASP A 169 -6.59 6.14 27.14
C ASP A 169 -6.39 5.38 25.81
N TRP A 170 -5.26 4.69 25.66
CA TRP A 170 -4.95 3.91 24.47
C TRP A 170 -4.17 2.64 24.80
N SER A 171 -4.26 1.66 23.89
CA SER A 171 -3.36 0.51 23.85
C SER A 171 -2.89 0.24 22.42
N VAL A 172 -1.65 -0.24 22.29
CA VAL A 172 -1.04 -0.64 21.03
C VAL A 172 -0.49 -2.05 21.19
N ARG A 173 -0.80 -2.93 20.23
CA ARG A 173 -0.17 -4.23 20.05
C ARG A 173 0.59 -4.25 18.74
N LEU A 174 1.83 -4.74 18.77
CA LEU A 174 2.76 -4.79 17.66
C LEU A 174 3.10 -6.26 17.38
N GLU A 175 2.95 -6.73 16.14
CA GLU A 175 3.35 -8.10 15.75
C GLU A 175 4.00 -8.17 14.37
N SER A 176 4.62 -9.30 14.03
CA SER A 176 5.07 -9.55 12.66
C SER A 176 3.86 -9.79 11.76
N TRP A 177 3.86 -9.27 10.53
CA TRP A 177 2.86 -9.65 9.52
C TRP A 177 2.82 -11.16 9.20
N ASN A 178 3.85 -11.91 9.62
CA ASN A 178 3.94 -13.37 9.52
C ASN A 178 3.14 -14.11 10.60
N ASP A 179 2.81 -13.43 11.71
CA ASP A 179 2.05 -13.98 12.84
C ASP A 179 0.54 -13.77 12.67
N LEU A 180 0.14 -12.85 11.78
CA LEU A 180 -1.26 -12.65 11.39
C LEU A 180 -1.94 -13.98 11.01
N PRO A 181 -3.17 -14.25 11.51
CA PRO A 181 -3.98 -15.36 11.04
C PRO A 181 -4.26 -15.24 9.53
N PRO A 182 -3.99 -16.28 8.72
CA PRO A 182 -4.37 -16.28 7.31
C PRO A 182 -5.89 -16.32 7.16
N VAL A 183 -6.43 -15.48 6.28
CA VAL A 183 -7.85 -15.46 5.91
C VAL A 183 -8.03 -15.90 4.45
N THR A 184 -9.13 -16.59 4.17
CA THR A 184 -9.43 -17.17 2.85
C THR A 184 -10.86 -16.84 2.41
N GLY A 185 -11.08 -16.72 1.11
CA GLY A 185 -12.37 -16.29 0.55
C GLY A 185 -12.67 -14.81 0.80
N ALA A 186 -13.91 -14.40 0.56
CA ALA A 186 -14.33 -13.00 0.63
C ALA A 186 -14.22 -12.42 2.06
N GLN A 187 -13.61 -11.23 2.16
CA GLN A 187 -13.45 -10.46 3.39
C GLN A 187 -14.23 -9.15 3.28
N GLN A 188 -14.69 -8.60 4.41
CA GLN A 188 -15.38 -7.31 4.46
C GLN A 188 -15.20 -6.65 5.83
N GLY A 189 -15.28 -5.32 5.88
CA GLY A 189 -15.15 -4.57 7.11
C GLY A 189 -15.40 -3.07 6.95
N THR A 190 -15.04 -2.32 7.99
CA THR A 190 -15.10 -0.86 8.07
C THR A 190 -13.82 -0.36 8.73
N GLY A 191 -13.32 0.79 8.29
CA GLY A 191 -12.08 1.35 8.83
C GLY A 191 -10.82 0.62 8.36
N SER A 192 -9.69 0.95 8.97
CA SER A 192 -8.36 0.52 8.53
C SER A 192 -7.95 -0.84 9.11
N THR A 193 -7.37 -1.71 8.27
CA THR A 193 -6.98 -3.07 8.66
C THR A 193 -5.74 -3.59 7.92
N VAL A 194 -5.13 -4.65 8.44
CA VAL A 194 -4.15 -5.47 7.73
C VAL A 194 -4.62 -6.93 7.69
N LEU A 195 -4.76 -7.48 6.48
CA LEU A 195 -5.19 -8.86 6.23
C LEU A 195 -4.04 -9.67 5.63
N ARG A 196 -3.81 -10.88 6.16
CA ARG A 196 -2.98 -11.89 5.51
C ARG A 196 -3.86 -12.77 4.63
N LEU A 197 -3.88 -12.50 3.32
CA LEU A 197 -4.70 -13.22 2.35
C LEU A 197 -3.98 -14.52 1.94
N ASP A 198 -4.68 -15.64 2.06
CA ASP A 198 -4.19 -16.97 1.68
C ASP A 198 -5.09 -17.61 0.59
N GLY A 199 -4.51 -18.54 -0.18
CA GLY A 199 -5.13 -19.17 -1.34
C GLY A 199 -4.30 -19.01 -2.62
N THR A 200 -4.95 -19.27 -3.76
CA THR A 200 -4.30 -19.35 -5.09
C THR A 200 -4.91 -18.41 -6.13
N ALA A 201 -5.81 -17.51 -5.71
CA ALA A 201 -6.45 -16.53 -6.58
C ALA A 201 -5.41 -15.60 -7.22
N THR A 202 -5.64 -15.21 -8.48
CA THR A 202 -4.74 -14.31 -9.22
C THR A 202 -5.19 -12.86 -9.21
N SER A 203 -6.46 -12.61 -8.89
CA SER A 203 -7.04 -11.28 -8.75
C SER A 203 -7.97 -11.20 -7.53
N ALA A 204 -8.44 -10.00 -7.21
CA ALA A 204 -9.57 -9.81 -6.30
C ALA A 204 -10.43 -8.64 -6.77
N GLU A 205 -11.74 -8.79 -6.65
CA GLU A 205 -12.68 -7.67 -6.70
C GLU A 205 -12.65 -6.94 -5.36
N VAL A 206 -12.45 -5.63 -5.39
CA VAL A 206 -12.45 -4.77 -4.22
C VAL A 206 -13.52 -3.69 -4.40
N SER A 207 -14.38 -3.55 -3.39
CA SER A 207 -15.38 -2.49 -3.31
C SER A 207 -15.10 -1.59 -2.12
N TRP A 208 -15.40 -0.30 -2.26
CA TRP A 208 -15.34 0.66 -1.15
C TRP A 208 -16.47 1.69 -1.21
N THR A 209 -16.97 2.07 -0.03
CA THR A 209 -17.93 3.14 0.19
C THR A 209 -17.39 4.08 1.28
N PRO A 210 -17.18 5.38 1.01
CA PRO A 210 -16.70 6.34 1.99
C PRO A 210 -17.59 6.44 3.23
N ALA A 211 -16.99 6.67 4.41
CA ALA A 211 -17.72 7.00 5.64
C ALA A 211 -18.38 8.39 5.59
N GLY A 212 -17.82 9.31 4.79
CA GLY A 212 -18.30 10.68 4.64
C GLY A 212 -17.39 11.50 3.72
N PRO A 213 -17.67 12.82 3.55
CA PRO A 213 -16.83 13.71 2.74
C PRO A 213 -15.39 13.76 3.26
N GLY A 214 -14.41 13.64 2.37
CA GLY A 214 -12.98 13.69 2.71
C GLY A 214 -12.36 12.35 3.14
N ASP A 215 -13.15 11.29 3.32
CA ASP A 215 -12.63 9.93 3.44
C ASP A 215 -12.04 9.45 2.10
N SER A 216 -11.06 8.55 2.16
CA SER A 216 -10.40 7.96 0.99
C SER A 216 -10.01 6.51 1.28
N PHE A 217 -9.88 5.70 0.23
CA PHE A 217 -9.36 4.36 0.32
C PHE A 217 -7.91 4.31 -0.16
N GLN A 218 -7.05 3.65 0.61
CA GLN A 218 -5.67 3.37 0.21
C GLN A 218 -5.38 1.89 0.48
N GLY A 219 -5.47 1.08 -0.56
CA GLY A 219 -5.11 -0.34 -0.58
C GLY A 219 -3.64 -0.52 -0.95
N ARG A 220 -2.92 -1.34 -0.16
CA ARG A 220 -1.53 -1.70 -0.41
C ARG A 220 -1.34 -3.20 -0.24
N TYR A 221 -1.15 -3.88 -1.36
CA TYR A 221 -0.91 -5.32 -1.42
C TYR A 221 0.59 -5.61 -1.53
N PHE A 222 1.05 -6.59 -0.76
CA PHE A 222 2.40 -7.12 -0.75
C PHE A 222 2.30 -8.62 -1.04
N GLY A 223 2.56 -9.01 -2.29
CA GLY A 223 2.60 -10.42 -2.67
C GLY A 223 3.93 -11.08 -2.30
N VAL A 224 4.08 -12.38 -2.60
CA VAL A 224 5.31 -13.15 -2.35
C VAL A 224 6.55 -12.58 -3.06
N THR A 225 6.37 -11.80 -4.13
CA THR A 225 7.46 -11.07 -4.81
C THR A 225 7.12 -9.59 -4.97
N ARG A 226 8.15 -8.75 -5.11
CA ARG A 226 8.03 -7.28 -5.21
C ARG A 226 7.23 -6.83 -6.44
N GLU A 227 7.24 -7.64 -7.50
CA GLU A 227 6.50 -7.43 -8.75
C GLU A 227 5.01 -7.78 -8.63
N ALA A 228 4.63 -8.56 -7.60
CA ALA A 228 3.23 -8.86 -7.28
C ALA A 228 2.59 -7.80 -6.36
N SER A 229 3.38 -6.91 -5.75
CA SER A 229 2.87 -5.82 -4.92
C SER A 229 2.05 -4.80 -5.73
N ARG A 230 1.03 -4.22 -5.11
CA ARG A 230 0.13 -3.21 -5.73
C ARG A 230 -0.17 -2.08 -4.75
N MET A 231 -0.38 -0.88 -5.27
CA MET A 231 -1.02 0.23 -4.56
C MET A 231 -2.20 0.70 -5.40
N PHE A 232 -3.35 0.90 -4.78
CA PHE A 232 -4.62 1.23 -5.44
C PHE A 232 -5.57 1.92 -4.46
N GLY A 233 -6.60 2.58 -4.98
CA GLY A 233 -7.59 3.31 -4.17
C GLY A 233 -7.92 4.68 -4.74
N ASP A 234 -8.93 5.32 -4.14
CA ASP A 234 -9.61 6.50 -4.66
C ASP A 234 -10.20 7.34 -3.51
N SER A 235 -10.66 8.54 -3.84
CA SER A 235 -11.59 9.36 -3.05
C SER A 235 -13.07 9.12 -3.40
N GLU A 236 -13.37 8.54 -4.56
CA GLU A 236 -14.73 8.16 -4.98
C GLU A 236 -15.07 6.69 -4.70
N ALA A 237 -16.35 6.39 -4.48
CA ALA A 237 -16.82 5.03 -4.19
C ALA A 237 -16.71 4.12 -5.43
N PHE A 238 -15.99 3.00 -5.31
CA PHE A 238 -15.65 2.14 -6.45
C PHE A 238 -16.00 0.66 -6.24
N THR A 239 -15.97 -0.11 -7.33
CA THR A 239 -15.89 -1.58 -7.32
C THR A 239 -15.11 -2.02 -8.54
N GLU A 240 -13.89 -2.52 -8.33
CA GLU A 240 -12.92 -2.83 -9.37
C GLU A 240 -12.19 -4.14 -9.11
N THR A 241 -11.58 -4.72 -10.15
CA THR A 241 -10.79 -5.96 -10.04
C THR A 241 -9.30 -5.64 -10.17
N PHE A 242 -8.51 -6.07 -9.18
CA PHE A 242 -7.06 -5.84 -9.12
C PHE A 242 -6.28 -7.15 -9.20
N ASP A 243 -5.11 -7.13 -9.84
CA ASP A 243 -4.17 -8.27 -9.95
C ASP A 243 -3.46 -8.54 -8.60
N LEU A 244 -4.19 -9.11 -7.63
CA LEU A 244 -3.72 -9.50 -6.31
C LEU A 244 -3.38 -11.01 -6.30
N VAL A 245 -2.20 -11.38 -6.81
CA VAL A 245 -1.75 -12.78 -6.85
C VAL A 245 -1.46 -13.28 -5.42
N LEU A 246 -2.29 -14.19 -4.93
CA LEU A 246 -2.21 -14.77 -3.58
C LEU A 246 -1.11 -15.86 -3.47
N PRO A 247 -0.56 -16.10 -2.26
CA PRO A 247 -0.84 -15.41 -0.98
C PRO A 247 -0.09 -14.08 -0.84
N GLY A 248 -0.50 -13.26 0.13
CA GLY A 248 0.16 -11.99 0.44
C GLY A 248 -0.50 -11.22 1.59
N VAL A 249 -0.05 -9.98 1.81
CA VAL A 249 -0.59 -9.10 2.85
C VAL A 249 -1.24 -7.88 2.21
N LEU A 250 -2.50 -7.61 2.55
CA LEU A 250 -3.24 -6.41 2.14
C LEU A 250 -3.42 -5.48 3.34
N ALA A 251 -2.79 -4.31 3.30
CA ALA A 251 -3.11 -3.20 4.18
C ALA A 251 -4.17 -2.31 3.53
N VAL A 252 -5.22 -1.96 4.28
CA VAL A 252 -6.30 -1.05 3.90
C VAL A 252 -6.28 0.12 4.86
N LYS A 253 -6.16 1.35 4.35
CA LYS A 253 -6.39 2.59 5.11
C LYS A 253 -7.62 3.30 4.56
N THR A 254 -8.61 3.52 5.41
CA THR A 254 -9.85 4.28 5.19
C THR A 254 -10.60 4.44 6.52
N ALA A 255 -11.62 5.30 6.58
CA ALA A 255 -12.69 5.24 7.58
C ALA A 255 -13.91 4.41 7.10
N GLY A 256 -14.13 4.34 5.78
CA GLY A 256 -15.30 3.75 5.13
C GLY A 256 -15.42 2.24 5.17
N ALA A 257 -16.47 1.73 4.53
CA ALA A 257 -16.78 0.32 4.41
C ALA A 257 -16.13 -0.29 3.16
N TRP A 258 -15.62 -1.50 3.25
CA TRP A 258 -14.93 -2.18 2.15
C TRP A 258 -15.22 -3.69 2.10
N SER A 259 -15.02 -4.29 0.92
CA SER A 259 -14.97 -5.73 0.74
C SER A 259 -13.89 -6.13 -0.27
N VAL A 260 -13.32 -7.33 -0.09
CA VAL A 260 -12.27 -7.91 -0.92
C VAL A 260 -12.64 -9.37 -1.22
N THR A 261 -12.94 -9.68 -2.47
CA THR A 261 -13.37 -11.00 -2.94
C THR A 261 -12.32 -11.59 -3.89
N PRO A 262 -11.51 -12.57 -3.45
CA PRO A 262 -10.54 -13.24 -4.31
C PRO A 262 -11.19 -13.95 -5.52
N GLN A 263 -10.53 -13.89 -6.67
CA GLN A 263 -10.99 -14.41 -7.97
C GLN A 263 -9.85 -15.10 -8.75
N GLY A 264 -10.21 -16.12 -9.55
CA GLY A 264 -9.29 -16.99 -10.30
C GLY A 264 -9.26 -18.41 -9.75
#